data_AF-A0A7W7M9Y5-F1
#
_entry.id   AF-A0A7W7M9Y5-F1
#
_cell.length_a   1.000
_cell.length_b   1.000
_cell.length_c   1.000
_cell.angle_alpha   90.00
_cell.angle_beta   90.00
_cell.angle_gamma   90.00
#
_symmetry.space_group_name_H-M   'P 1'
#
loop_
_entity.id
_entity.type
_entity.pdbx_description
1 polymer ?
#
loop_
_entity_poly.entity_id
_entity_poly.type
_entity_poly.pdbx_seq_one_letter_code
_entity_poly.pdbx_strand_id
1 'polypeptide(L)'
;MSWGAGPVIERVDIVIPESAVATLRIPALAITDGTTDPQWVRVPLSRWRLNPGPALRLPLDPRTATRVRRYARLAPWSVLADLLVLAAWSLFALTDLPLGVRGPALAASCCGMLWSQALRRGLPQQTPIRARSGELRLPEVPVEVAHQWAGQNPGVTATAEPAPRPHSRRFYARSAAGLLAAAVALAAVLANDGREDHILLWMLVPALLCASFATVLKTQPPAPTGPVRRWPPGFA
;
A
#
# COMPACT_ATOMS: atom_id res chain seq x y z
N MET A 1 21.08 -8.17 29.43
CA MET A 1 20.65 -7.17 28.42
C MET A 1 19.15 -7.33 28.21
N SER A 2 18.33 -6.59 28.97
CA SER A 2 16.90 -6.50 28.72
C SER A 2 16.70 -5.56 27.54
N TRP A 3 16.10 -6.04 26.46
CA TRP A 3 15.49 -5.17 25.45
C TRP A 3 14.31 -4.50 26.16
N GLY A 4 14.56 -3.34 26.76
CA GLY A 4 13.51 -2.52 27.34
C GLY A 4 12.46 -2.32 26.26
N ALA A 5 11.27 -2.90 26.48
CA ALA A 5 10.13 -2.62 25.63
C ALA A 5 9.98 -1.10 25.62
N GLY A 6 10.23 -0.49 24.46
CA GLY A 6 10.02 0.95 24.30
C GLY A 6 8.60 1.31 24.72
N PRO A 7 8.34 2.58 25.06
CA PRO A 7 7.01 3.03 25.44
C PRO A 7 6.01 2.57 24.37
N VAL A 8 4.97 1.85 24.81
CA VAL A 8 3.89 1.42 23.94
C VAL A 8 3.10 2.67 23.58
N ILE A 9 3.37 3.24 22.41
CA ILE A 9 2.64 4.38 21.88
C ILE A 9 1.29 3.86 21.37
N GLU A 10 0.21 4.28 22.02
CA GLU A 10 -1.16 3.96 21.60
C GLU A 10 -1.47 4.70 20.29
N ARG A 11 -2.08 4.01 19.33
CA ARG A 11 -2.33 4.54 17.98
C ARG A 11 -3.81 4.42 17.61
N VAL A 12 -4.34 5.47 16.99
CA VAL A 12 -5.72 5.58 16.53
C VAL A 12 -5.77 6.17 15.12
N ASP A 13 -6.87 5.92 14.42
CA ASP A 13 -7.12 6.56 13.14
C ASP A 13 -7.80 7.92 13.39
N ILE A 14 -7.37 8.95 12.68
CA ILE A 14 -8.02 10.27 12.70
C ILE A 14 -8.93 10.39 11.48
N VAL A 15 -10.19 10.79 11.69
CA VAL A 15 -11.16 11.12 10.65
C VAL A 15 -11.30 12.63 10.58
N ILE A 16 -11.07 13.17 9.39
CA ILE A 16 -11.17 14.60 9.08
C ILE A 16 -12.32 14.78 8.10
N PRO A 17 -13.37 15.53 8.44
CA PRO A 17 -14.47 15.77 7.53
C PRO A 17 -13.99 16.59 6.33
N GLU A 18 -14.59 16.35 5.16
CA GLU A 18 -14.18 17.00 3.91
C GLU A 18 -14.13 18.52 4.02
N SER A 19 -15.13 19.11 4.70
CA SER A 19 -15.24 20.55 4.94
C SER A 19 -14.10 21.12 5.79
N ALA A 20 -13.47 20.32 6.65
CA ALA A 20 -12.37 20.75 7.50
C ALA A 20 -10.99 20.61 6.86
N VAL A 21 -10.86 19.90 5.74
CA VAL A 21 -9.55 19.63 5.11
C VAL A 21 -8.83 20.93 4.71
N ALA A 22 -9.59 21.93 4.21
CA ALA A 22 -9.03 23.21 3.77
C ALA A 22 -8.63 24.13 4.93
N THR A 23 -9.24 23.97 6.11
CA THR A 23 -9.06 24.83 7.28
C THR A 23 -8.29 24.13 8.42
N LEU A 24 -7.76 22.94 8.13
CA LEU A 24 -7.10 22.08 9.10
C LEU A 24 -5.87 22.76 9.71
N ARG A 25 -5.90 22.98 11.02
CA ARG A 25 -4.78 23.41 11.85
C ARG A 25 -3.99 22.18 12.27
N ILE A 26 -2.82 22.01 11.66
CA ILE A 26 -1.99 20.85 11.94
C ILE A 26 -0.99 21.23 13.05
N PRO A 27 -1.01 20.57 14.24
CA PRO A 27 -0.04 20.82 15.28
C PRO A 27 1.37 20.45 14.86
N ALA A 28 2.36 21.11 15.48
CA ALA A 28 3.78 20.89 15.26
C ALA A 28 4.31 19.64 15.99
N LEU A 29 3.54 18.55 15.98
CA LEU A 29 3.97 17.23 16.43
C LEU A 29 4.01 16.27 15.25
N ALA A 30 5.03 15.43 15.19
CA ALA A 30 5.11 14.39 14.16
C ALA A 30 3.97 13.38 14.32
N ILE A 31 3.22 13.12 13.24
CA ILE A 31 2.11 12.15 13.25
C ILE A 31 2.57 10.69 13.37
N THR A 32 3.87 10.43 13.28
CA THR A 32 4.45 9.09 13.28
C THR A 32 4.83 8.63 14.67
N ASP A 33 5.48 9.48 15.46
CA ASP A 33 6.01 9.17 16.79
C ASP A 33 5.71 10.23 17.86
N GLY A 34 5.08 11.36 17.49
CA GLY A 34 4.78 12.46 18.41
C GLY A 34 5.95 13.39 18.70
N THR A 35 7.08 13.30 17.97
CA THR A 35 8.22 14.20 18.21
C THR A 35 7.88 15.67 18.00
N THR A 36 8.49 16.56 18.78
CA THR A 36 8.30 18.02 18.73
C THR A 36 9.14 18.72 17.65
N ASP A 37 10.04 18.00 16.99
CA ASP A 37 10.81 18.49 15.83
C ASP A 37 10.37 17.80 14.53
N PRO A 38 9.14 18.07 14.03
CA PRO A 38 8.65 17.43 12.83
C PRO A 38 9.23 18.07 11.56
N GLN A 39 9.49 17.21 10.58
CA GLN A 39 9.73 17.65 9.21
C GLN A 39 8.44 17.60 8.40
N TRP A 40 8.06 18.75 7.85
CA TRP A 40 6.88 18.86 7.01
C TRP A 40 7.17 18.32 5.60
N VAL A 41 6.51 17.23 5.24
CA VAL A 41 6.67 16.58 3.92
C VAL A 41 5.32 16.45 3.23
N ARG A 42 5.31 16.60 1.90
CA ARG A 42 4.13 16.32 1.09
C ARG A 42 3.95 14.81 0.96
N VAL A 43 2.85 14.29 1.50
CA VAL A 43 2.45 12.89 1.40
C VAL A 43 1.35 12.79 0.34
N PRO A 44 1.50 11.93 -0.68
CA PRO A 44 0.48 11.79 -1.73
C PRO A 44 -0.82 11.21 -1.14
N LEU A 45 -1.96 11.82 -1.45
CA LEU A 45 -3.29 11.30 -1.06
C LEU A 45 -3.73 10.13 -1.96
N SER A 46 -3.18 10.08 -3.17
CA SER A 46 -3.43 9.03 -4.13
C SER A 46 -2.34 7.96 -4.03
N ARG A 47 -2.75 6.68 -4.03
CA ARG A 47 -1.84 5.55 -4.22
C ARG A 47 -1.42 5.38 -5.69
N TRP A 48 -2.00 6.18 -6.59
CA TRP A 48 -1.78 6.11 -8.03
C TRP A 48 -0.51 6.88 -8.40
N ARG A 49 0.52 6.14 -8.81
CA ARG A 49 1.87 6.65 -9.08
C ARG A 49 1.94 7.60 -10.28
N LEU A 50 0.99 7.47 -11.22
CA LEU A 50 0.96 8.22 -12.49
C LEU A 50 0.18 9.52 -12.43
N ASN A 51 -0.69 9.69 -11.42
CA ASN A 51 -1.40 10.94 -11.21
C ASN A 51 -0.94 11.47 -9.84
N PRO A 52 0.01 12.43 -9.80
CA PRO A 52 0.34 13.14 -8.58
C PRO A 52 -0.89 13.97 -8.21
N GLY A 53 -1.86 13.30 -7.62
CA GLY A 53 -3.07 13.91 -7.11
C GLY A 53 -2.72 14.88 -5.99
N PRO A 54 -3.73 15.49 -5.36
CA PRO A 54 -3.50 16.38 -4.23
C PRO A 54 -2.61 15.69 -3.19
N ALA A 55 -1.62 16.41 -2.68
CA ALA A 55 -0.71 15.94 -1.64
C ALA A 55 -0.98 16.74 -0.38
N LEU A 56 -1.09 16.05 0.76
CA LEU A 56 -1.24 16.69 2.05
C LEU A 56 0.13 16.89 2.69
N ARG A 57 0.39 18.10 3.16
CA ARG A 57 1.63 18.39 3.90
C ARG A 57 1.44 17.93 5.34
N LEU A 58 2.21 16.93 5.74
CA LEU A 58 2.12 16.33 7.07
C LEU A 58 3.44 16.49 7.84
N PRO A 59 3.39 16.73 9.16
CA PRO A 59 4.55 16.73 10.03
C PRO A 59 4.96 15.28 10.31
N LEU A 60 6.14 14.86 9.85
CA LEU A 60 6.68 13.51 10.03
C LEU A 60 7.97 13.57 10.83
N ASP A 61 8.31 12.48 11.52
CA ASP A 61 9.64 12.34 12.12
C ASP A 61 10.73 12.34 11.02
N PRO A 62 11.98 12.78 11.33
CA PRO A 62 13.04 12.88 10.33
C PRO A 62 13.34 11.59 9.55
N ARG A 63 13.20 10.41 10.17
CA ARG A 63 13.48 9.11 9.53
C ARG A 63 12.40 8.80 8.51
N THR A 64 11.13 8.95 8.90
CA THR A 64 10.00 8.72 8.01
C THR A 64 9.94 9.77 6.89
N ALA A 65 10.22 11.04 7.20
CA ALA A 65 10.33 12.12 6.22
C ALA A 65 11.35 11.78 5.11
N THR A 66 12.51 11.25 5.48
CA THR A 66 13.54 10.82 4.52
C THR A 66 13.06 9.69 3.62
N ARG A 67 12.34 8.71 4.18
CA ARG A 67 11.76 7.59 3.42
C ARG A 67 10.69 8.07 2.45
N VAL A 68 9.78 8.95 2.88
CA VAL A 68 8.76 9.56 2.03
C VAL A 68 9.38 10.35 0.89
N ARG A 69 10.39 11.18 1.16
CA ARG A 69 11.09 11.94 0.11
C ARG A 69 11.80 11.01 -0.89
N ARG A 70 12.41 9.93 -0.41
CA ARG A 70 13.00 8.90 -1.28
C ARG A 70 11.93 8.23 -2.14
N TYR A 71 10.80 7.84 -1.55
CA TYR A 71 9.67 7.27 -2.27
C TYR A 71 9.15 8.23 -3.33
N ALA A 72 8.87 9.49 -2.97
CA ALA A 72 8.35 10.49 -3.90
C ALA A 72 9.29 10.72 -5.10
N ARG A 73 10.61 10.67 -4.90
CA ARG A 73 11.60 10.75 -6.00
C ARG A 73 11.62 9.52 -6.90
N LEU A 74 11.40 8.32 -6.34
CA LEU A 74 11.52 7.05 -7.07
C LEU A 74 10.18 6.53 -7.61
N ALA A 75 9.06 6.99 -7.10
CA ALA A 75 7.73 6.53 -7.48
C ALA A 75 7.42 6.70 -8.98
N PRO A 76 7.79 7.81 -9.66
CA PRO A 76 7.57 7.93 -11.10
C PRO A 76 8.33 6.87 -11.90
N TRP A 77 9.58 6.61 -11.53
CA TRP A 77 10.45 5.63 -12.19
C TRP A 77 9.98 4.19 -12.01
N SER A 78 9.24 3.90 -10.94
CA SER A 78 8.72 2.55 -10.72
C SER A 78 7.70 2.13 -11.77
N VAL A 79 6.97 3.08 -12.38
CA VAL A 79 6.05 2.77 -13.49
C VAL A 79 6.82 2.46 -14.76
N LEU A 80 7.91 3.20 -15.03
CA LEU A 80 8.81 2.87 -16.13
C LEU A 80 9.42 1.47 -15.95
N ALA A 81 9.81 1.12 -14.72
CA ALA A 81 10.26 -0.24 -14.41
C ALA A 81 9.15 -1.28 -14.66
N ASP A 82 7.92 -1.04 -14.18
CA ASP A 82 6.79 -1.94 -14.39
C ASP A 82 6.46 -2.08 -15.91
N LEU A 83 6.57 -0.99 -16.70
CA LEU A 83 6.38 -0.99 -18.15
C LEU A 83 7.51 -1.71 -18.90
N LEU A 84 8.77 -1.52 -18.48
CA LEU A 84 9.91 -2.24 -19.05
C LEU A 84 9.81 -3.73 -18.77
N VAL A 85 9.37 -4.11 -17.58
CA VAL A 85 9.06 -5.51 -17.26
C VAL A 85 7.96 -6.02 -18.20
N LEU A 86 6.85 -5.28 -18.36
CA LEU A 86 5.78 -5.68 -19.26
C LEU A 86 6.24 -5.78 -20.72
N ALA A 87 7.05 -4.84 -21.21
CA ALA A 87 7.57 -4.84 -22.57
C ALA A 87 8.52 -6.01 -22.81
N ALA A 88 9.43 -6.29 -21.87
CA ALA A 88 10.30 -7.47 -21.92
C ALA A 88 9.48 -8.76 -21.92
N TRP A 89 8.39 -8.79 -21.15
CA TRP A 89 7.46 -9.90 -21.09
C TRP A 89 6.70 -10.10 -22.42
N SER A 90 6.21 -9.02 -23.03
CA SER A 90 5.56 -9.06 -24.34
C SER A 90 6.51 -9.48 -25.45
N LEU A 91 7.76 -9.02 -25.43
CA LEU A 91 8.79 -9.47 -26.36
C LEU A 91 9.05 -10.97 -26.20
N PHE A 92 9.13 -11.47 -24.96
CA PHE A 92 9.27 -12.90 -24.68
C PHE A 92 8.07 -13.70 -25.21
N ALA A 93 6.85 -13.16 -25.08
CA ALA A 93 5.63 -13.79 -25.58
C ALA A 93 5.52 -13.85 -27.11
N LEU A 94 6.19 -12.93 -27.82
CA LEU A 94 6.07 -12.79 -29.27
C LEU A 94 7.27 -13.35 -30.04
N THR A 95 8.35 -13.74 -29.36
CA THR A 95 9.59 -14.15 -30.01
C THR A 95 10.15 -15.45 -29.44
N ASP A 96 10.61 -16.34 -30.33
CA ASP A 96 11.33 -17.55 -29.96
C ASP A 96 12.76 -17.22 -29.51
N LEU A 97 12.87 -16.61 -28.33
CA LEU A 97 14.17 -16.27 -27.75
C LEU A 97 14.91 -17.55 -27.34
N PRO A 98 16.23 -17.65 -27.58
CA PRO A 98 17.02 -18.78 -27.12
C PRO A 98 17.06 -18.85 -25.59
N LEU A 99 17.16 -20.08 -25.05
CA LEU A 99 17.08 -20.37 -23.61
C LEU A 99 18.05 -19.51 -22.77
N GLY A 100 19.23 -19.20 -23.30
CA GLY A 100 20.25 -18.36 -22.65
C GLY A 100 19.82 -16.91 -22.42
N VAL A 101 18.84 -16.40 -23.16
CA VAL A 101 18.26 -15.05 -22.99
C VAL A 101 17.02 -15.09 -22.10
N ARG A 102 16.31 -16.24 -22.07
CA ARG A 102 15.07 -16.41 -21.30
C ARG A 102 15.29 -16.27 -19.80
N GLY A 103 16.33 -16.90 -19.26
CA GLY A 103 16.66 -16.84 -17.83
C GLY A 103 16.94 -15.42 -17.32
N PRO A 104 17.87 -14.67 -17.93
CA PRO A 104 18.13 -13.27 -17.58
C PRO A 104 16.90 -12.36 -17.67
N ALA A 105 16.04 -12.53 -18.69
CA ALA A 105 14.83 -11.73 -18.84
C ALA A 105 13.80 -12.00 -17.73
N LEU A 106 13.62 -13.27 -17.35
CA LEU A 106 12.77 -13.64 -16.22
C LEU A 106 13.32 -13.10 -14.90
N ALA A 107 14.64 -13.22 -14.69
CA ALA A 107 15.31 -12.64 -13.52
C ALA A 107 15.12 -11.11 -13.45
N ALA A 108 15.32 -10.38 -14.55
CA ALA A 108 15.08 -8.94 -14.63
C ALA A 108 13.62 -8.56 -14.31
N SER A 109 12.67 -9.35 -14.78
CA SER A 109 11.24 -9.17 -14.50
C SER A 109 10.92 -9.37 -13.01
N CYS A 110 11.44 -10.43 -12.40
CA CYS A 110 11.34 -10.67 -10.96
C CYS A 110 12.00 -9.55 -10.15
N CYS A 111 13.21 -9.11 -10.54
CA CYS A 111 13.90 -7.98 -9.92
C CYS A 111 13.09 -6.69 -10.00
N GLY A 112 12.47 -6.39 -11.16
CA GLY A 112 11.60 -5.22 -11.34
C GLY A 112 10.37 -5.27 -10.43
N MET A 113 9.70 -6.43 -10.34
CA MET A 113 8.58 -6.63 -9.42
C MET A 113 9.01 -6.47 -7.95
N LEU A 114 10.12 -7.12 -7.55
CA LEU A 114 10.66 -7.03 -6.19
C LEU A 114 11.07 -5.60 -5.84
N TRP A 115 11.70 -4.88 -6.76
CA TRP A 115 12.02 -3.47 -6.62
C TRP A 115 10.77 -2.61 -6.42
N SER A 116 9.74 -2.82 -7.26
CA SER A 116 8.44 -2.14 -7.15
C SER A 116 7.76 -2.38 -5.81
N GLN A 117 7.91 -3.58 -5.22
CA GLN A 117 7.45 -3.93 -3.87
C GLN A 117 8.31 -3.32 -2.76
N ALA A 118 9.64 -3.35 -2.91
CA ALA A 118 10.57 -2.76 -1.95
C ALA A 118 10.37 -1.24 -1.83
N LEU A 119 10.11 -0.57 -2.95
CA LEU A 119 9.71 0.85 -2.95
C LEU A 119 8.42 1.09 -2.15
N ARG A 120 7.43 0.19 -2.21
CA ARG A 120 6.18 0.33 -1.44
C ARG A 120 6.39 0.24 0.06
N ARG A 121 7.37 -0.55 0.52
CA ARG A 121 7.74 -0.62 1.95
C ARG A 121 8.31 0.70 2.49
N GLY A 122 8.69 1.63 1.62
CA GLY A 122 9.17 2.96 2.00
C GLY A 122 8.07 3.97 2.33
N LEU A 123 6.79 3.67 2.06
CA LEU A 123 5.68 4.53 2.42
C LEU A 123 5.34 4.37 3.92
N PRO A 124 5.08 5.48 4.64
CA PRO A 124 4.55 5.41 5.99
C PRO A 124 3.18 4.74 5.96
N GLN A 125 2.89 3.97 7.01
CA GLN A 125 1.55 3.41 7.22
C GLN A 125 0.51 4.54 7.35
N GLN A 126 0.94 5.71 7.86
CA GLN A 126 0.19 6.97 8.00
C GLN A 126 -0.07 7.69 6.66
N THR A 127 -0.20 6.96 5.54
CA THR A 127 -0.59 7.59 4.27
C THR A 127 -2.08 7.97 4.35
N PRO A 128 -2.46 9.23 4.15
CA PRO A 128 -3.86 9.63 4.22
C PRO A 128 -4.69 8.94 3.14
N ILE A 129 -5.91 8.53 3.49
CA ILE A 129 -6.84 7.83 2.61
C ILE A 129 -8.11 8.67 2.54
N ARG A 130 -8.51 9.07 1.34
CA ARG A 130 -9.80 9.72 1.12
C ARG A 130 -10.89 8.67 0.95
N ALA A 131 -11.92 8.73 1.79
CA ALA A 131 -13.11 7.90 1.68
C ALA A 131 -13.99 8.40 0.52
N ARG A 132 -14.96 7.56 0.10
CA ARG A 132 -15.93 7.95 -0.93
C ARG A 132 -16.86 9.08 -0.47
N SER A 133 -17.07 9.23 0.83
CA SER A 133 -17.82 10.34 1.44
C SER A 133 -17.07 11.67 1.41
N GLY A 134 -15.82 11.69 0.92
CA GLY A 134 -14.98 12.89 0.89
C GLY A 134 -14.09 13.06 2.13
N GLU A 135 -14.43 12.38 3.24
CA GLU A 135 -13.64 12.35 4.48
C GLU A 135 -12.20 11.90 4.24
N LEU A 136 -11.27 12.51 4.96
CA LEU A 136 -9.88 12.10 4.96
C LEU A 136 -9.57 11.33 6.24
N ARG A 137 -9.10 10.09 6.08
CA ARG A 137 -8.63 9.27 7.20
C ARG A 137 -7.12 9.21 7.24
N LEU A 138 -6.56 9.50 8.40
CA LEU A 138 -5.13 9.39 8.67
C LEU A 138 -4.93 8.22 9.65
N PRO A 139 -4.38 7.08 9.20
CA PRO A 139 -4.30 5.89 10.03
C PRO A 139 -3.11 5.93 10.99
N GLU A 140 -3.20 5.15 12.06
CA GLU A 140 -2.08 4.84 12.97
C GLU A 140 -1.37 6.06 13.59
N VAL A 141 -2.11 7.10 13.98
CA VAL A 141 -1.58 8.31 14.61
C VAL A 141 -1.47 8.12 16.14
N PRO A 142 -0.38 8.55 16.80
CA PRO A 142 -0.31 8.54 18.27
C PRO A 142 -1.51 9.23 18.92
N VAL A 143 -2.04 8.64 19.98
CA VAL A 143 -3.26 9.13 20.67
C VAL A 143 -3.10 10.57 21.15
N GLU A 144 -1.91 10.95 21.63
CA GLU A 144 -1.62 12.30 22.12
C GLU A 144 -1.69 13.32 20.99
N VAL A 145 -1.16 12.96 19.83
CA VAL A 145 -1.23 13.79 18.61
C VAL A 145 -2.68 13.88 18.14
N ALA A 146 -3.44 12.78 18.18
CA ALA A 146 -4.85 12.78 17.82
C ALA A 146 -5.70 13.69 18.73
N HIS A 147 -5.42 13.71 20.04
CA HIS A 147 -6.07 14.64 20.98
C HIS A 147 -5.77 16.09 20.65
N GLN A 148 -4.52 16.41 20.36
CA GLN A 148 -4.16 17.76 20.00
C GLN A 148 -4.81 18.20 18.68
N TRP A 149 -4.88 17.30 17.70
CA TRP A 149 -5.60 17.54 16.44
C TRP A 149 -7.09 17.80 16.69
N ALA A 150 -7.76 16.93 17.44
CA ALA A 150 -9.19 17.08 17.74
C ALA A 150 -9.48 18.37 18.54
N GLY A 151 -8.61 18.73 19.49
CA GLY A 151 -8.74 19.97 20.26
C GLY A 151 -8.55 21.24 19.42
N GLN A 152 -7.74 21.19 18.37
CA GLN A 152 -7.49 22.34 17.49
C GLN A 152 -8.47 22.45 16.31
N ASN A 153 -9.20 21.37 16.00
CA ASN A 153 -10.02 21.27 14.79
C ASN A 153 -11.40 20.69 15.11
N PRO A 154 -12.44 21.54 15.24
CA PRO A 154 -13.80 21.07 15.41
C PRO A 154 -14.22 20.09 14.30
N GLY A 155 -14.80 18.96 14.69
CA GLY A 155 -15.26 17.91 13.76
C GLY A 155 -14.21 16.86 13.39
N VAL A 156 -12.93 17.05 13.74
CA VAL A 156 -11.92 15.99 13.65
C VAL A 156 -12.15 14.99 14.80
N THR A 157 -12.30 13.71 14.46
CA THR A 157 -12.57 12.65 15.44
C THR A 157 -11.51 11.56 15.39
N ALA A 158 -11.18 11.00 16.56
CA ALA A 158 -10.37 9.79 16.66
C ALA A 158 -11.28 8.56 16.63
N THR A 159 -10.90 7.54 15.87
CA THR A 159 -11.64 6.28 15.77
C THR A 159 -10.69 5.09 15.89
N ALA A 160 -11.18 4.04 16.54
CA ALA A 160 -10.55 2.72 16.54
C ALA A 160 -10.97 1.88 15.32
N GLU A 161 -11.92 2.37 14.52
CA GLU A 161 -12.36 1.66 13.33
C GLU A 161 -11.27 1.72 12.25
N PRO A 162 -10.83 0.57 11.74
CA PRO A 162 -9.77 0.54 10.74
C PRO A 162 -10.18 1.29 9.48
N ALA A 163 -9.23 1.99 8.86
CA ALA A 163 -9.46 2.70 7.60
C ALA A 163 -10.22 1.85 6.56
N PRO A 164 -11.24 2.43 5.89
CA PRO A 164 -12.07 1.72 4.94
C PRO A 164 -11.22 1.22 3.78
N ARG A 165 -11.41 -0.05 3.43
CA ARG A 165 -10.73 -0.66 2.28
C ARG A 165 -11.30 -0.08 0.99
N PRO A 166 -10.49 0.10 -0.07
CA PRO A 166 -10.99 0.54 -1.37
C PRO A 166 -12.09 -0.35 -1.95
N HIS A 167 -12.01 -1.67 -1.66
CA HIS A 167 -13.01 -2.65 -2.05
C HIS A 167 -13.35 -3.59 -0.89
N SER A 168 -14.54 -4.19 -0.94
CA SER A 168 -14.99 -5.14 0.07
C SER A 168 -14.14 -6.43 0.04
N ARG A 169 -14.11 -7.16 1.17
CA ARG A 169 -13.45 -8.49 1.22
C ARG A 169 -14.02 -9.45 0.18
N ARG A 170 -15.34 -9.39 -0.07
CA ARG A 170 -16.03 -10.19 -1.08
C ARG A 170 -15.54 -9.89 -2.50
N PHE A 171 -15.25 -8.63 -2.81
CA PHE A 171 -14.67 -8.25 -4.10
C PHE A 171 -13.31 -8.93 -4.29
N TYR A 172 -12.40 -8.81 -3.31
CA TYR A 172 -11.08 -9.44 -3.40
C TYR A 172 -11.17 -10.98 -3.47
N ALA A 173 -12.07 -11.60 -2.70
CA ALA A 173 -12.28 -13.05 -2.77
C ALA A 173 -12.76 -13.50 -4.16
N ARG A 174 -13.73 -12.78 -4.75
CA ARG A 174 -14.22 -13.06 -6.11
C ARG A 174 -13.14 -12.85 -7.16
N SER A 175 -12.37 -11.76 -7.07
CA SER A 175 -11.25 -11.51 -7.98
C SER A 175 -10.17 -12.58 -7.88
N ALA A 176 -9.83 -13.02 -6.66
CA ALA A 176 -8.87 -14.10 -6.44
C ALA A 176 -9.35 -15.43 -7.03
N ALA A 177 -10.62 -15.78 -6.80
CA ALA A 177 -11.24 -16.98 -7.37
C ALA A 177 -11.27 -16.93 -8.91
N GLY A 178 -11.62 -15.79 -9.49
CA GLY A 178 -11.60 -15.58 -10.94
C GLY A 178 -10.20 -15.74 -11.54
N LEU A 179 -9.18 -15.15 -10.91
CA LEU A 179 -7.78 -15.30 -11.33
C LEU A 179 -7.29 -16.75 -11.24
N LEU A 180 -7.67 -17.47 -10.18
CA LEU A 180 -7.33 -18.88 -10.01
C LEU A 180 -8.03 -19.76 -11.06
N ALA A 181 -9.33 -19.56 -11.28
CA ALA A 181 -10.08 -20.29 -12.29
C ALA A 181 -9.52 -20.05 -13.70
N ALA A 182 -9.14 -18.81 -14.01
CA ALA A 182 -8.47 -18.47 -15.28
C ALA A 182 -7.12 -19.18 -15.42
N ALA A 183 -6.31 -19.25 -14.35
CA ALA A 183 -5.05 -19.98 -14.36
C ALA A 183 -5.24 -21.48 -14.64
N VAL A 184 -6.21 -22.12 -13.96
CA VAL A 184 -6.52 -23.54 -14.14
C VAL A 184 -7.07 -23.83 -15.53
N ALA A 185 -8.02 -23.02 -16.02
CA ALA A 185 -8.59 -23.19 -17.35
C ALA A 185 -7.52 -23.04 -18.44
N LEU A 186 -6.65 -22.03 -18.33
CA LEU A 186 -5.54 -21.83 -19.26
C LEU A 186 -4.59 -23.03 -19.24
N ALA A 187 -4.19 -23.51 -18.06
CA ALA A 187 -3.32 -24.69 -17.95
C ALA A 187 -3.95 -25.95 -18.58
N ALA A 188 -5.26 -26.16 -18.37
CA ALA A 188 -5.98 -27.30 -18.92
C ALA A 188 -6.11 -27.21 -20.46
N VAL A 189 -6.39 -26.04 -21.01
CA VAL A 189 -6.44 -25.83 -22.48
C VAL A 189 -5.08 -26.12 -23.10
N LEU A 190 -4.00 -25.57 -22.53
CA LEU A 190 -2.63 -25.78 -23.02
C LEU A 190 -2.20 -27.25 -22.93
N ALA A 191 -2.62 -27.96 -21.87
CA ALA A 191 -2.32 -29.39 -21.73
C ALA A 191 -3.08 -30.27 -22.73
N ASN A 192 -4.27 -29.86 -23.18
CA ASN A 192 -5.13 -30.65 -24.06
C ASN A 192 -4.90 -30.37 -25.56
N ASP A 193 -4.53 -29.15 -25.94
CA ASP A 193 -4.39 -28.77 -27.35
C ASP A 193 -3.14 -29.37 -28.02
N GLY A 194 -2.22 -29.99 -27.27
CA GLY A 194 -0.98 -30.59 -27.78
C GLY A 194 0.02 -29.59 -28.39
N ARG A 195 -0.40 -28.33 -28.55
CA ARG A 195 0.43 -27.17 -28.83
C ARG A 195 0.85 -26.58 -27.48
N GLU A 196 1.92 -27.14 -26.93
CA GLU A 196 2.59 -26.55 -25.77
C GLU A 196 3.17 -25.20 -26.18
N ASP A 197 2.35 -24.16 -26.13
CA ASP A 197 2.86 -22.79 -26.15
C ASP A 197 3.56 -22.56 -24.80
N HIS A 198 4.85 -22.91 -24.78
CA HIS A 198 5.67 -22.90 -23.58
C HIS A 198 5.65 -21.55 -22.86
N ILE A 199 5.37 -20.45 -23.58
CA ILE A 199 5.29 -19.12 -22.99
C ILE A 199 4.02 -18.97 -22.15
N LEU A 200 2.85 -19.35 -22.70
CA LEU A 200 1.58 -19.28 -21.96
C LEU A 200 1.61 -20.19 -20.73
N LEU A 201 2.19 -21.39 -20.87
CA LEU A 201 2.27 -22.36 -19.78
C LEU A 201 3.22 -21.91 -18.66
N TRP A 202 4.45 -21.54 -18.99
CA TRP A 202 5.49 -21.27 -17.99
C TRP A 202 5.47 -19.86 -17.43
N MET A 203 4.72 -18.93 -18.02
CA MET A 203 4.69 -17.54 -17.55
C MET A 203 3.31 -17.07 -17.13
N LEU A 204 2.28 -17.24 -17.96
CA LEU A 204 0.96 -16.67 -17.69
C LEU A 204 0.24 -17.42 -16.55
N VAL A 205 0.34 -18.76 -16.52
CA VAL A 205 -0.24 -19.57 -15.43
C VAL A 205 0.37 -19.20 -14.06
N PRO A 206 1.71 -19.17 -13.87
CA PRO A 206 2.29 -18.71 -12.60
C PRO A 206 1.95 -17.26 -12.25
N ALA A 207 1.90 -16.36 -13.25
CA ALA A 207 1.56 -14.96 -13.00
C ALA A 207 0.12 -14.80 -12.47
N LEU A 208 -0.85 -15.51 -13.06
CA LEU A 208 -2.24 -15.53 -12.62
C LEU A 208 -2.38 -16.14 -11.22
N LEU A 209 -1.65 -17.22 -10.92
CA LEU A 209 -1.60 -17.82 -9.58
C LEU A 209 -1.04 -16.82 -8.55
N CYS A 210 0.10 -16.20 -8.82
CA CYS A 210 0.70 -15.18 -7.97
C CYS A 210 -0.25 -13.99 -7.75
N ALA A 211 -0.92 -13.52 -8.79
CA ALA A 211 -1.91 -12.45 -8.70
C ALA A 211 -3.12 -12.87 -7.86
N SER A 212 -3.57 -14.13 -7.98
CA SER A 212 -4.61 -14.70 -7.13
C SER A 212 -4.19 -14.70 -5.66
N PHE A 213 -3.02 -15.27 -5.32
CA PHE A 213 -2.50 -15.28 -3.95
C PHE A 213 -2.34 -13.87 -3.36
N ALA A 214 -1.75 -12.95 -4.12
CA ALA A 214 -1.61 -11.55 -3.71
C ALA A 214 -2.97 -10.89 -3.44
N THR A 215 -4.02 -11.31 -4.16
CA THR A 215 -5.39 -10.83 -3.96
C THR A 215 -6.05 -11.49 -2.75
N VAL A 216 -5.80 -12.79 -2.51
CA VAL A 216 -6.23 -13.49 -1.28
C VAL A 216 -5.63 -12.84 -0.05
N LEU A 217 -4.35 -12.46 -0.06
CA LEU A 217 -3.70 -11.79 1.08
C LEU A 217 -4.40 -10.47 1.44
N LYS A 218 -5.03 -9.78 0.48
CA LYS A 218 -5.84 -8.57 0.76
C LYS A 218 -7.17 -8.87 1.45
N THR A 219 -7.60 -10.13 1.53
CA THR A 219 -8.79 -10.53 2.28
C THR A 219 -8.51 -10.66 3.78
N GLN A 220 -7.25 -10.92 4.16
CA GLN A 220 -6.85 -11.05 5.56
C GLN A 220 -7.22 -9.78 6.35
N PRO A 221 -7.63 -9.91 7.63
CA PRO A 221 -7.76 -8.75 8.50
C PRO A 221 -6.43 -7.98 8.55
N PRO A 222 -6.44 -6.65 8.76
CA PRO A 222 -5.20 -5.94 9.01
C PRO A 222 -4.51 -6.64 10.20
N ALA A 223 -3.21 -6.89 10.10
CA ALA A 223 -2.47 -7.39 11.26
C ALA A 223 -2.67 -6.38 12.40
N PRO A 224 -3.01 -6.81 13.63
CA PRO A 224 -3.14 -5.89 14.75
C PRO A 224 -1.79 -5.20 14.96
N THR A 225 -1.72 -3.92 14.64
CA THR A 225 -0.55 -3.07 14.82
C THR A 225 -0.50 -2.62 16.28
N GLY A 226 -0.14 -3.55 17.17
CA GLY A 226 0.03 -3.28 18.61
C GLY A 226 -1.25 -3.45 19.46
N PRO A 227 -1.10 -3.27 20.79
CA PRO A 227 -2.23 -3.38 21.72
C PRO A 227 -3.24 -2.27 21.45
N VAL A 228 -4.43 -2.66 21.02
CA VAL A 228 -5.59 -1.79 20.86
C VAL A 228 -6.26 -1.66 22.23
N ARG A 229 -6.05 -0.53 22.93
CA ARG A 229 -6.97 -0.13 23.99
C ARG A 229 -8.18 0.55 23.35
N ARG A 230 -9.38 0.20 23.83
CA ARG A 230 -10.62 0.80 23.32
C ARG A 230 -10.67 2.25 23.77
N TRP A 231 -10.66 3.16 22.81
CA TRP A 231 -10.98 4.56 23.01
C TRP A 231 -12.52 4.74 22.94
N PRO A 232 -13.17 5.53 23.82
CA PRO A 232 -12.60 6.31 24.92
C PRO A 232 -12.33 5.46 26.18
N PRO A 233 -11.41 5.89 27.06
CA PRO A 233 -11.19 5.26 28.36
C PRO A 233 -12.43 5.51 29.24
N GLY A 234 -13.35 4.54 29.27
CA GLY A 234 -14.50 4.56 30.18
C GLY A 234 -15.85 4.69 29.47
N PHE A 235 -16.28 3.61 28.82
CA PHE A 235 -17.69 3.20 28.82
C PHE A 235 -17.68 1.68 28.99
N ALA A 236 -17.86 1.24 30.24
CA ALA A 236 -18.28 -0.11 30.59
C ALA A 236 -19.80 -0.10 30.75
#